data_AF-A0A957RI99-F1
#
_entry.id   AF-A0A957RI99-F1
#
_cell.length_a   1.000
_cell.length_b   1.000
_cell.length_c   1.000
_cell.angle_alpha   90.00
_cell.angle_beta   90.00
_cell.angle_gamma   90.00
#
_symmetry.space_group_name_H-M   'P 1'
#
loop_
_entity.id
_entity.type
_entity.pdbx_description
1 polymer ?
#
loop_
_entity_poly.entity_id
_entity_poly.type
_entity_poly.pdbx_seq_one_letter_code
_entity_poly.pdbx_strand_id
1 'polypeptide(L)'
;MSKQSPSPARSAAETIIEASPAAYTVIETVKGERQPIECPDYVNDAAINLSENSIKVLEKRYLRRDFDGSYLETPAGMFYRVAYHIAQ
;
A
#
# COMPACT_ATOMS: atom_id res chain seq x y z
N MET A 1 29.64 19.92 -32.82
CA MET A 1 29.43 19.30 -31.50
C MET A 1 27.93 19.14 -31.32
N SER A 2 27.47 17.89 -31.42
CA SER A 2 26.06 17.54 -31.59
C SER A 2 25.31 17.60 -30.25
N LYS A 3 24.11 18.16 -30.31
CA LYS A 3 22.92 18.09 -29.44
C LYS A 3 23.00 17.07 -28.29
N GLN A 4 22.65 17.49 -27.07
CA GLN A 4 21.43 17.05 -26.37
C GLN A 4 21.37 17.71 -24.98
N SER A 5 20.46 18.66 -24.79
CA SER A 5 19.90 18.96 -23.47
C SER A 5 18.75 17.97 -23.21
N PRO A 6 18.62 17.36 -22.02
CA PRO A 6 17.38 16.71 -21.65
C PRO A 6 16.56 17.62 -20.74
N SER A 7 15.53 18.20 -21.36
CA SER A 7 14.17 18.46 -20.90
C SER A 7 13.85 18.57 -19.39
N PRO A 8 13.19 19.66 -18.94
CA PRO A 8 12.51 19.71 -17.66
C PRO A 8 11.12 19.08 -17.81
N ALA A 9 10.95 17.83 -17.40
CA ALA A 9 9.64 17.18 -17.46
C ALA A 9 9.44 16.16 -16.34
N ARG A 10 9.34 16.66 -15.10
CA ARG A 10 8.52 16.05 -14.04
C ARG A 10 7.89 17.16 -13.20
N SER A 11 7.06 17.95 -13.86
CA SER A 11 6.01 18.71 -13.18
C SER A 11 4.68 18.04 -13.51
N ALA A 12 3.75 18.07 -12.55
CA ALA A 12 2.38 17.54 -12.59
C ALA A 12 2.18 16.10 -12.07
N ALA A 13 2.42 15.91 -10.78
CA ALA A 13 1.54 15.05 -9.95
C ALA A 13 1.64 15.43 -8.46
N GLU A 14 1.81 16.71 -8.14
CA GLU A 14 1.42 17.21 -6.82
C GLU A 14 -0.09 17.46 -6.88
N THR A 15 -0.87 16.39 -6.70
CA THR A 15 -2.33 16.50 -6.62
C THR A 15 -2.76 15.94 -5.29
N ILE A 16 -2.94 16.85 -4.33
CA ILE A 16 -3.89 16.79 -3.21
C ILE A 16 -3.98 15.40 -2.57
N ILE A 17 -3.10 15.16 -1.59
CA ILE A 17 -3.30 14.11 -0.59
C ILE A 17 -4.38 14.66 0.37
N GLU A 18 -5.63 14.62 -0.08
CA GLU A 18 -6.77 14.77 0.83
C GLU A 18 -6.67 13.63 1.84
N ALA A 19 -6.84 13.94 3.13
CA ALA A 19 -6.53 13.10 4.28
C ALA A 19 -7.28 11.76 4.26
N SER A 20 -6.79 10.83 3.44
CA SER A 20 -7.17 9.43 3.43
C SER A 20 -6.51 8.77 4.65
N PRO A 21 -7.19 7.83 5.33
CA PRO A 21 -6.59 7.12 6.47
C PRO A 21 -5.27 6.48 6.04
N ALA A 22 -4.25 6.59 6.89
CA ALA A 22 -2.94 6.00 6.64
C ALA A 22 -3.10 4.49 6.38
N ALA A 23 -2.43 3.99 5.34
CA ALA A 23 -2.41 2.58 5.05
C ALA A 23 -1.79 1.84 6.24
N TYR A 24 -2.45 0.77 6.70
CA TYR A 24 -1.98 -0.04 7.81
C TYR A 24 -1.93 -1.52 7.43
N THR A 25 -1.02 -2.25 8.08
CA THR A 25 -0.92 -3.71 7.98
C THR A 25 -0.35 -4.30 9.28
N VAL A 26 -0.37 -5.62 9.37
CA VAL A 26 0.22 -6.39 10.47
C VAL A 26 1.28 -7.33 9.90
N ILE A 27 2.52 -7.15 10.38
CA ILE A 27 3.67 -7.99 10.01
C ILE A 27 3.90 -9.04 11.08
N GLU A 28 4.20 -10.27 10.65
CA GLU A 28 4.53 -11.40 11.51
C GLU A 28 5.98 -11.80 11.25
N THR A 29 6.94 -11.07 11.85
CA THR A 29 8.37 -11.37 11.71
C THR A 29 8.74 -12.67 12.42
N VAL A 30 8.13 -12.91 13.58
CA VAL A 30 8.24 -14.15 14.34
C VAL A 30 6.88 -14.83 14.35
N LYS A 31 6.86 -16.16 14.19
CA LYS A 31 5.62 -16.93 14.15
C LYS A 31 4.80 -16.71 15.43
N GLY A 32 3.67 -16.02 15.30
CA GLY A 32 2.74 -15.72 16.40
C GLY A 32 2.85 -14.29 16.95
N GLU A 33 3.88 -13.54 16.61
CA GLU A 33 4.02 -12.13 17.02
C GLU A 33 3.50 -11.20 15.91
N ARG A 34 2.29 -10.69 16.12
CA ARG A 34 1.65 -9.74 15.22
C ARG A 34 1.99 -8.31 15.64
N GLN A 35 2.79 -7.62 14.83
CA GLN A 35 3.10 -6.21 15.05
C GLN A 35 2.30 -5.34 14.08
N PRO A 36 1.40 -4.48 14.58
CA PRO A 36 0.74 -3.48 13.74
C PRO A 36 1.76 -2.42 13.33
N ILE A 37 1.80 -2.11 12.05
CA ILE A 37 2.71 -1.12 11.48
C ILE A 37 1.87 -0.12 10.69
N GLU A 38 2.08 1.15 11.01
CA GLU A 38 1.68 2.25 10.13
C GLU A 38 2.61 2.24 8.93
N CYS A 39 2.05 2.17 7.72
CA CYS A 39 2.85 2.11 6.52
C CYS A 39 3.51 3.49 6.26
N PRO A 40 4.69 3.51 5.63
CA PRO A 40 5.34 4.77 5.23
C PRO A 40 4.45 5.64 4.33
N ASP A 41 4.68 6.96 4.34
CA ASP A 41 3.85 7.96 3.64
C ASP A 41 3.64 7.70 2.12
N TYR A 42 4.55 6.96 1.49
CA TYR A 42 4.45 6.59 0.07
C TYR A 42 3.47 5.43 -0.19
N VAL A 43 2.93 4.80 0.85
CA VAL A 43 1.95 3.70 0.76
C VAL A 43 0.56 4.28 0.99
N ASN A 44 -0.24 4.37 -0.07
CA ASN A 44 -1.56 4.99 -0.03
C ASN A 44 -2.55 4.24 -0.92
N ASP A 45 -3.72 3.89 -0.39
CA ASP A 45 -4.80 3.23 -1.14
C ASP A 45 -5.32 4.07 -2.31
N ALA A 46 -5.38 5.40 -2.17
CA ALA A 46 -5.83 6.30 -3.22
C ALA A 46 -4.88 6.33 -4.43
N ALA A 47 -3.61 5.99 -4.23
CA ALA A 47 -2.62 5.88 -5.30
C ALA A 47 -2.79 4.59 -6.11
N ILE A 48 -3.56 3.61 -5.61
CA ILE A 48 -3.75 2.31 -6.24
C ILE A 48 -5.13 2.32 -6.90
N ASN A 49 -5.16 2.52 -8.22
CA ASN A 49 -6.40 2.52 -9.01
C ASN A 49 -7.01 1.10 -9.09
N LEU A 50 -7.72 0.68 -8.03
CA LEU A 50 -8.43 -0.59 -7.97
C LEU A 50 -9.90 -0.42 -8.37
N SER A 51 -10.42 -1.39 -9.13
CA SER A 51 -11.87 -1.47 -9.37
C SER A 51 -12.60 -1.94 -8.11
N GLU A 52 -13.89 -1.61 -7.98
CA GLU A 52 -14.71 -2.07 -6.86
C GLU A 52 -14.73 -3.60 -6.73
N ASN A 53 -14.76 -4.32 -7.87
CA ASN A 53 -14.68 -5.78 -7.87
C ASN A 53 -13.33 -6.29 -7.35
N SER A 54 -12.23 -5.62 -7.73
CA SER A 54 -10.89 -5.96 -7.23
C SER A 54 -10.82 -5.79 -5.72
N ILE A 55 -11.37 -4.70 -5.17
CA ILE A 55 -11.43 -4.45 -3.73
C ILE A 55 -12.22 -5.56 -3.04
N LYS A 56 -13.40 -5.93 -3.54
CA LYS A 56 -14.22 -7.04 -3.00
C LYS A 56 -13.48 -8.38 -3.01
N VAL A 57 -12.68 -8.66 -4.04
CA VAL A 57 -11.87 -9.89 -4.10
C VAL A 57 -10.74 -9.86 -3.08
N LEU A 58 -10.07 -8.72 -2.91
CA LEU A 58 -9.04 -8.53 -1.89
C LEU A 58 -9.60 -8.75 -0.49
N GLU A 59 -10.68 -8.06 -0.15
CA GLU A 59 -11.42 -8.23 1.09
C GLU A 59 -11.81 -9.69 1.34
N LYS A 60 -12.33 -10.38 0.30
CA LYS A 60 -12.82 -11.74 0.44
C LYS A 60 -11.73 -12.80 0.63
N ARG A 61 -10.55 -12.64 0.04
CA ARG A 61 -9.55 -13.72 -0.08
C ARG A 61 -8.14 -13.40 0.40
N TYR A 62 -7.75 -12.13 0.40
CA TYR A 62 -6.34 -11.75 0.52
C TYR A 62 -6.04 -10.87 1.73
N LEU A 63 -6.95 -9.97 2.10
CA LEU A 63 -6.77 -9.18 3.32
C LEU A 63 -6.84 -10.10 4.54
N ARG A 64 -5.82 -9.99 5.40
CA ARG A 64 -5.78 -10.63 6.70
C ARG A 64 -6.95 -10.16 7.56
N ARG A 65 -7.49 -11.09 8.32
CA ARG A 65 -8.58 -10.84 9.27
C ARG A 65 -8.17 -11.28 10.65
N ASP A 66 -8.73 -10.61 11.64
CA ASP A 66 -8.63 -11.07 13.01
C ASP A 66 -9.65 -12.19 13.30
N PHE A 67 -9.60 -12.74 14.52
CA PHE A 67 -10.55 -13.76 14.98
C PHE A 67 -12.00 -13.28 14.93
N ASP A 68 -12.23 -11.99 15.10
CA ASP A 68 -13.56 -11.35 15.04
C ASP A 68 -14.01 -11.04 13.59
N GLY A 69 -13.16 -11.33 12.60
CA GLY A 69 -13.45 -11.09 11.18
C GLY A 69 -13.11 -9.68 10.68
N SER A 70 -12.67 -8.78 11.56
CA SER A 70 -12.20 -7.44 11.20
C SER A 70 -10.93 -7.47 10.34
N TYR A 71 -10.82 -6.55 9.37
CA TYR A 71 -9.65 -6.45 8.51
C TYR A 71 -8.46 -5.85 9.26
N LEU A 72 -7.35 -6.59 9.25
CA LEU A 72 -6.08 -6.18 9.87
C LEU A 72 -5.19 -5.38 8.92
N GLU A 73 -5.61 -5.19 7.68
CA GLU A 73 -4.86 -4.45 6.68
C GLU A 73 -5.76 -3.80 5.62
N THR A 74 -5.25 -2.73 5.03
CA THR A 74 -5.78 -2.09 3.82
C THR A 74 -5.22 -2.77 2.56
N PRO A 75 -5.82 -2.57 1.37
CA PRO A 75 -5.21 -3.00 0.11
C PRO A 75 -3.75 -2.54 -0.07
N ALA A 76 -3.46 -1.26 0.19
CA ALA A 76 -2.11 -0.71 0.11
C ALA A 76 -1.17 -1.33 1.16
N GLY A 77 -1.65 -1.47 2.40
CA GLY A 77 -0.91 -2.16 3.46
C GLY A 77 -0.61 -3.62 3.13
N MET A 78 -1.54 -4.33 2.49
CA MET A 78 -1.35 -5.71 2.02
C MET A 78 -0.21 -5.79 0.99
N PHE A 79 -0.16 -4.88 0.03
CA PHE A 79 0.95 -4.82 -0.94
C PHE A 79 2.28 -4.48 -0.25
N TYR A 80 2.28 -3.55 0.70
CA TYR A 80 3.48 -3.22 1.48
C TYR A 80 4.01 -4.42 2.24
N ARG A 81 3.14 -5.18 2.93
CA ARG A 81 3.52 -6.41 3.63
C ARG A 81 4.18 -7.43 2.70
N VAL A 82 3.61 -7.62 1.51
CA VAL A 82 4.19 -8.53 0.50
C VAL A 82 5.56 -8.03 0.06
N ALA A 83 5.70 -6.75 -0.28
CA ALA A 83 6.97 -6.17 -0.68
C ALA A 83 8.03 -6.27 0.43
N TYR A 84 7.66 -6.00 1.67
CA TYR A 84 8.51 -6.11 2.85
C TYR A 84 9.09 -7.52 2.99
N HIS A 85 8.25 -8.56 2.89
CA HIS A 85 8.73 -9.95 3.00
C HIS A 85 9.51 -10.43 1.78
N ILE A 86 9.26 -9.87 0.59
CA ILE A 86 10.06 -10.18 -0.61
C ILE A 86 11.47 -9.59 -0.52
N ALA A 87 11.64 -8.46 0.17
CA ALA A 87 12.90 -7.73 0.27
C ALA A 87 13.83 -8.22 1.40
N GLN A 88 13.39 -9.16 2.24
CA GLN A 88 14.20 -9.78 3.30
C GLN A 88 15.21 -10.78 2.73
#